data_AF-A0A7X7V237-F1
#
_entry.id   AF-A0A7X7V237-F1
#
_cell.length_a   1.000
_cell.length_b   1.000
_cell.length_c   1.000
_cell.angle_alpha   90.00
_cell.angle_beta   90.00
_cell.angle_gamma   90.00
#
_symmetry.space_group_name_H-M   'P 1'
#
loop_
_entity.id
_entity.type
_entity.pdbx_description
1 polymer ?
#
loop_
_entity_poly.entity_id
_entity_poly.type
_entity_poly.pdbx_seq_one_letter_code
_entity_poly.pdbx_strand_id
1 'polypeptide(L)'
;MEYNPYELIYMSRMGDSIALSALFAQYQPYFIFLRNLVVAKSRGYGGAEEEIILEMRIGLMDACERYREDCDASWRTFLTLVLKRRAANVLRRADNRDWLEHTIAFDAVVKEEDSPYDCFAQTDPFAEPEYYLQYHEAKNRLERTVQKMNEEEKNYVYLWTKNTASSEASAQMNCTAKQWYKRMEKVQRKVKKSMKDAG
;
A
#
# COMPACT_ATOMS: atom_id res chain seq x y z
N MET A 1 6.73 5.17 -49.25
CA MET A 1 6.17 4.05 -50.02
C MET A 1 5.07 3.47 -49.14
N GLU A 2 3.81 3.62 -49.53
CA GLU A 2 2.69 3.15 -48.72
C GLU A 2 2.49 1.66 -49.00
N TYR A 3 2.91 0.82 -48.07
CA TYR A 3 2.76 -0.63 -48.17
C TYR A 3 1.30 -1.01 -47.95
N ASN A 4 0.86 -2.06 -48.64
CA ASN A 4 -0.48 -2.62 -48.47
C ASN A 4 -0.62 -3.23 -47.06
N PRO A 5 -1.53 -2.74 -46.20
CA PRO A 5 -1.64 -3.23 -44.83
C PRO A 5 -2.02 -4.72 -44.77
N TYR A 6 -2.76 -5.25 -45.74
CA TYR A 6 -3.16 -6.66 -45.76
C TYR A 6 -1.96 -7.59 -45.97
N GLU A 7 -1.02 -7.21 -46.85
CA GLU A 7 0.21 -7.98 -47.07
C GLU A 7 1.10 -7.97 -45.82
N LEU A 8 1.25 -6.79 -45.20
CA LEU A 8 2.04 -6.67 -43.98
C LEU A 8 1.44 -7.45 -42.80
N ILE A 9 0.12 -7.51 -42.67
CA ILE A 9 -0.55 -8.33 -41.64
C ILE A 9 -0.24 -9.81 -41.87
N TYR A 10 -0.36 -10.28 -43.10
CA TYR A 10 -0.03 -11.67 -43.45
C TYR A 10 1.42 -12.01 -43.10
N MET A 11 2.37 -11.18 -43.51
CA MET A 11 3.80 -11.37 -43.21
C MET A 11 4.08 -11.29 -41.70
N SER A 12 3.42 -10.38 -40.98
CA SER A 12 3.54 -10.25 -39.53
C SER A 12 3.12 -11.53 -38.81
N ARG A 13 2.00 -12.16 -39.23
CA ARG A 13 1.54 -13.46 -38.66
C ARG A 13 2.51 -14.60 -38.91
N MET A 14 3.30 -14.52 -39.98
CA MET A 14 4.36 -15.46 -40.30
C MET A 14 5.65 -15.20 -39.49
N GLY A 15 5.63 -14.23 -38.57
CA GLY A 15 6.77 -13.87 -37.73
C GLY A 15 7.74 -12.87 -38.35
N ASP A 16 7.38 -12.21 -39.45
CA ASP A 16 8.21 -11.17 -40.06
C ASP A 16 8.21 -9.89 -39.22
N SER A 17 9.31 -9.65 -38.52
CA SER A 17 9.51 -8.46 -37.69
C SER A 17 9.66 -7.16 -38.49
N ILE A 18 10.08 -7.23 -39.76
CA ILE A 18 10.18 -6.07 -40.66
C ILE A 18 8.77 -5.64 -41.05
N ALA A 19 7.89 -6.59 -41.36
CA ALA A 19 6.50 -6.31 -41.69
C ALA A 19 5.76 -5.67 -40.50
N LEU A 20 5.96 -6.19 -39.30
CA LEU A 20 5.39 -5.60 -38.07
C LEU A 20 5.93 -4.18 -37.81
N SER A 21 7.24 -3.96 -38.00
CA SER A 21 7.86 -2.64 -37.88
C SER A 21 7.30 -1.65 -38.91
N ALA A 22 7.07 -2.10 -40.15
CA ALA A 22 6.44 -1.31 -41.19
C ALA A 22 5.00 -0.92 -40.83
N LEU A 23 4.21 -1.83 -40.24
CA LEU A 23 2.88 -1.53 -39.72
C LEU A 23 2.94 -0.47 -38.60
N PHE A 24 3.88 -0.58 -37.66
CA PHE A 24 4.04 0.44 -36.62
C PHE A 24 4.35 1.82 -37.22
N ALA A 25 5.25 1.89 -38.18
CA ALA A 25 5.58 3.14 -38.86
C ALA A 25 4.37 3.71 -39.63
N GLN A 26 3.63 2.85 -40.34
CA GLN A 26 2.45 3.24 -41.12
C GLN A 26 1.31 3.78 -40.24
N TYR A 27 1.07 3.19 -39.07
CA TYR A 27 0.00 3.59 -38.16
C TYR A 27 0.40 4.60 -37.08
N GLN A 28 1.69 4.97 -36.98
CA GLN A 28 2.18 5.94 -36.00
C GLN A 28 1.40 7.29 -36.05
N PRO A 29 1.15 7.92 -37.21
CA PRO A 29 0.36 9.15 -37.26
C PRO A 29 -1.08 8.94 -36.77
N TYR A 30 -1.64 7.75 -37.01
CA TYR A 30 -2.99 7.39 -36.60
C TYR A 30 -3.10 7.21 -35.07
N PHE A 31 -2.08 6.64 -34.43
CA PHE A 31 -2.01 6.58 -32.97
C PHE A 31 -2.00 7.96 -32.33
N ILE A 32 -1.19 8.89 -32.88
CA ILE A 32 -1.12 10.27 -32.40
C ILE A 32 -2.49 10.95 -32.54
N PHE A 33 -3.15 10.78 -33.69
CA PHE A 33 -4.50 11.32 -33.93
C PHE A 33 -5.52 10.78 -32.91
N LEU A 34 -5.59 9.47 -32.71
CA LEU A 34 -6.52 8.86 -31.76
C LEU A 34 -6.21 9.28 -30.32
N ARG A 35 -4.94 9.36 -29.94
CA ARG A 35 -4.52 9.85 -28.63
C ARG A 35 -5.06 11.26 -28.39
N ASN A 36 -4.84 12.18 -29.33
CA ASN A 36 -5.32 13.56 -29.21
C ASN A 36 -6.85 13.63 -29.07
N LEU A 37 -7.57 12.82 -29.85
CA LEU A 37 -9.03 12.75 -29.78
C LEU A 37 -9.54 12.25 -28.42
N VAL A 38 -8.85 11.28 -27.83
CA VAL A 38 -9.19 10.67 -26.54
C VAL A 38 -8.83 11.61 -25.39
N VAL A 39 -7.63 12.20 -25.42
CA VAL A 39 -7.14 13.14 -24.41
C VAL A 39 -7.98 14.41 -24.37
N ALA A 40 -8.35 14.97 -25.52
CA ALA A 40 -9.20 16.18 -25.59
C ALA A 40 -10.58 15.99 -24.93
N LYS A 41 -11.05 14.75 -24.81
CA LYS A 41 -12.30 14.40 -24.11
C LYS A 41 -12.11 14.06 -22.63
N SER A 42 -10.87 13.91 -22.19
CA SER A 42 -10.52 13.53 -20.83
C SER A 42 -10.13 14.77 -20.01
N ARG A 43 -10.48 14.81 -18.72
CA ARG A 43 -10.29 15.98 -17.84
C ARG A 43 -8.86 16.15 -17.33
N GLY A 44 -7.86 16.13 -18.23
CA GLY A 44 -6.49 16.52 -17.88
C GLY A 44 -5.58 15.42 -17.31
N TYR A 45 -5.71 14.16 -17.74
CA TYR A 45 -4.77 13.10 -17.39
C TYR A 45 -3.45 13.24 -18.17
N GLY A 46 -2.64 14.25 -17.84
CA GLY A 46 -1.37 14.56 -18.51
C GLY A 46 -0.32 13.45 -18.42
N GLY A 47 -0.49 12.47 -17.53
CA GLY A 47 0.43 11.33 -17.37
C GLY A 47 0.07 10.08 -18.17
N ALA A 48 -1.10 10.01 -18.81
CA ALA A 48 -1.59 8.77 -19.46
C ALA A 48 -1.30 8.71 -20.97
N GLU A 49 -0.78 9.78 -21.58
CA GLU A 49 -0.65 9.88 -23.04
C GLU A 49 0.31 8.84 -23.62
N GLU A 50 1.44 8.61 -22.97
CA GLU A 50 2.43 7.62 -23.38
C GLU A 50 1.88 6.20 -23.23
N GLU A 51 1.18 5.92 -22.13
CA GLU A 51 0.51 4.63 -21.89
C GLU A 51 -0.55 4.36 -22.95
N ILE A 52 -1.31 5.38 -23.38
CA ILE A 52 -2.28 5.26 -24.49
C ILE A 52 -1.58 4.83 -25.78
N ILE A 53 -0.45 5.45 -26.15
CA ILE A 53 0.27 5.09 -27.38
C ILE A 53 0.85 3.67 -27.29
N LEU A 54 1.39 3.28 -26.15
CA LEU A 54 1.90 1.92 -25.95
C LEU A 54 0.79 0.87 -26.06
N GLU A 55 -0.36 1.11 -25.44
CA GLU A 55 -1.51 0.21 -25.54
C GLU A 55 -2.12 0.15 -26.94
N MET A 56 -2.03 1.24 -27.71
CA MET A 56 -2.38 1.22 -29.13
C MET A 56 -1.41 0.36 -29.95
N ARG A 57 -0.11 0.39 -29.66
CA ARG A 57 0.88 -0.47 -30.31
C ARG A 57 0.65 -1.94 -29.99
N ILE A 58 0.41 -2.27 -28.73
CA ILE A 58 0.02 -3.63 -28.31
C ILE A 58 -1.29 -4.01 -29.00
N GLY A 59 -2.26 -3.09 -29.06
CA GLY A 59 -3.53 -3.29 -29.74
C GLY A 59 -3.38 -3.57 -31.24
N LEU A 60 -2.43 -2.94 -31.92
CA LEU A 60 -2.11 -3.22 -33.32
C LEU A 60 -1.57 -4.65 -33.49
N MET A 61 -0.63 -5.06 -32.63
CA MET A 61 -0.06 -6.40 -32.66
C MET A 61 -1.14 -7.47 -32.44
N ASP A 62 -1.97 -7.30 -31.41
CA ASP A 62 -3.10 -8.20 -31.15
C ASP A 62 -4.15 -8.18 -32.27
N ALA A 63 -4.36 -7.02 -32.90
CA ALA A 63 -5.28 -6.90 -34.03
C ALA A 63 -4.76 -7.64 -35.26
N CYS A 64 -3.44 -7.63 -35.51
CA CYS A 64 -2.86 -8.39 -36.61
C CYS A 64 -3.17 -9.88 -36.46
N GLU A 65 -3.01 -10.46 -35.27
CA GLU A 65 -3.31 -11.88 -35.02
C GLU A 65 -4.81 -12.22 -35.11
N ARG A 66 -5.69 -11.29 -34.71
CA ARG A 66 -7.12 -11.57 -34.54
C ARG A 66 -8.01 -11.09 -35.67
N TYR A 67 -7.50 -10.28 -36.58
CA TYR A 67 -8.28 -9.80 -37.71
C TYR A 67 -8.67 -10.95 -38.63
N ARG A 68 -9.89 -10.88 -39.13
CA ARG A 68 -10.51 -11.93 -39.93
C ARG A 68 -10.98 -11.34 -41.24
N GLU A 69 -10.36 -11.79 -42.33
CA GLU A 69 -10.65 -11.30 -43.68
C GLU A 69 -12.02 -11.76 -44.19
N ASP A 70 -12.59 -12.82 -43.61
CA ASP A 70 -13.92 -13.36 -43.93
C ASP A 70 -15.07 -12.49 -43.38
N CYS A 71 -14.77 -11.45 -42.60
CA CYS A 71 -15.76 -10.52 -42.06
C CYS A 71 -15.94 -9.28 -42.96
N ASP A 72 -17.17 -8.72 -43.00
CA ASP A 72 -17.51 -7.51 -43.77
C ASP A 72 -16.84 -6.19 -43.28
N ALA A 73 -16.00 -6.24 -42.24
CA ALA A 73 -15.37 -5.07 -41.66
C ALA A 73 -13.96 -4.88 -42.22
N SER A 74 -13.69 -3.72 -42.81
CA SER A 74 -12.32 -3.37 -43.23
C SER A 74 -11.33 -3.40 -42.06
N TRP A 75 -10.07 -3.69 -42.36
CA TRP A 75 -8.97 -3.63 -41.39
C TRP A 75 -8.96 -2.32 -40.60
N ARG A 76 -9.14 -1.19 -41.31
CA ARG A 76 -9.17 0.13 -40.67
C ARG A 76 -10.31 0.25 -39.66
N THR A 77 -11.50 -0.24 -39.99
CA THR A 77 -12.66 -0.22 -39.09
C THR A 77 -12.41 -1.07 -37.85
N PHE A 78 -11.93 -2.29 -38.05
CA PHE A 78 -11.61 -3.22 -36.96
C PHE A 78 -10.53 -2.65 -36.03
N LEU A 79 -9.41 -2.19 -36.60
CA LEU A 79 -8.30 -1.61 -35.85
C LEU A 79 -8.78 -0.38 -35.06
N THR A 80 -9.55 0.51 -35.68
CA THR A 80 -10.10 1.69 -34.99
C THR A 80 -10.86 1.31 -33.72
N LEU A 81 -11.66 0.25 -33.78
CA LEU A 81 -12.44 -0.23 -32.64
C LEU A 81 -11.52 -0.75 -31.52
N VAL A 82 -10.51 -1.56 -31.87
CA VAL A 82 -9.52 -2.11 -30.92
C VAL A 82 -8.77 -0.98 -30.23
N LEU A 83 -8.24 -0.03 -30.98
CA LEU A 83 -7.44 1.08 -30.45
C LEU A 83 -8.27 2.00 -29.54
N LYS A 84 -9.52 2.33 -29.92
CA LYS A 84 -10.41 3.13 -29.06
C LYS A 84 -10.74 2.43 -27.74
N ARG A 85 -10.98 1.12 -27.76
CA ARG A 85 -11.23 0.34 -26.53
C ARG A 85 -10.01 0.31 -25.61
N ARG A 86 -8.82 0.11 -26.17
CA ARG A 86 -7.54 0.16 -25.44
C ARG A 86 -7.33 1.51 -24.75
N ALA A 87 -7.48 2.60 -25.50
CA ALA A 87 -7.33 3.95 -24.98
C ALA A 87 -8.34 4.27 -23.87
N ALA A 88 -9.61 3.86 -24.02
CA ALA A 88 -10.63 4.04 -22.98
C ALA A 88 -10.31 3.25 -21.70
N ASN A 89 -9.72 2.05 -21.81
CA ASN A 89 -9.29 1.27 -20.66
C ASN A 89 -8.09 1.89 -19.93
N VAL A 90 -7.18 2.55 -20.65
CA VAL A 90 -6.10 3.34 -20.03
C VAL A 90 -6.69 4.51 -19.25
N LEU A 91 -7.57 5.29 -19.87
CA LEU A 91 -8.22 6.40 -19.19
C LEU A 91 -9.00 5.96 -17.94
N ARG A 92 -9.75 4.86 -18.01
CA ARG A 92 -10.47 4.32 -16.84
C ARG A 92 -9.52 3.90 -15.71
N ARG A 93 -8.33 3.39 -16.05
CA ARG A 93 -7.29 3.07 -15.06
C ARG A 93 -6.68 4.33 -14.46
N ALA A 94 -6.46 5.37 -15.26
CA ALA A 94 -5.95 6.65 -14.79
C ALA A 94 -6.96 7.35 -13.87
N ASP A 95 -8.25 7.30 -14.21
CA ASP A 95 -9.35 7.85 -13.40
C ASP A 95 -9.46 7.15 -12.04
N ASN A 96 -9.34 5.82 -11.99
CA ASN A 96 -9.31 5.07 -10.72
C ASN A 96 -8.06 5.35 -9.86
N ARG A 97 -7.07 6.10 -10.36
CA ARG A 97 -5.92 6.58 -9.58
C ARG A 97 -6.17 7.96 -8.95
N ASP A 98 -7.42 8.40 -8.85
CA ASP A 98 -7.86 9.65 -8.19
C ASP A 98 -7.27 9.85 -6.77
N TRP A 99 -6.90 8.77 -6.08
CA TRP A 99 -6.18 8.87 -4.80
C TRP A 99 -4.85 9.63 -4.90
N LEU A 100 -4.18 9.63 -6.06
CA LEU A 100 -2.96 10.42 -6.30
C LEU A 100 -3.22 11.93 -6.33
N GLU A 101 -4.40 12.39 -6.74
CA GLU A 101 -4.74 13.83 -6.75
C GLU A 101 -4.89 14.41 -5.33
N HIS A 102 -5.11 13.53 -4.34
CA HIS A 102 -5.12 13.87 -2.92
C HIS A 102 -3.89 13.37 -2.16
N THR A 103 -2.88 12.86 -2.86
CA THR A 103 -1.63 12.41 -2.24
C THR A 103 -0.54 13.44 -2.50
N ILE A 104 -0.05 14.05 -1.43
CA ILE A 104 1.12 14.93 -1.49
C ILE A 104 2.37 14.04 -1.41
N ALA A 105 3.32 14.25 -2.32
CA ALA A 105 4.59 13.54 -2.27
C ALA A 105 5.36 13.94 -0.99
N PHE A 106 6.06 13.00 -0.37
CA PHE A 106 6.76 13.25 0.90
C PHE A 106 7.89 14.28 0.79
N ASP A 107 8.41 14.51 -0.40
CA ASP A 107 9.43 15.51 -0.74
C ASP A 107 8.84 16.82 -1.25
N ALA A 108 7.51 16.95 -1.34
CA ALA A 108 6.87 18.17 -1.80
C ALA A 108 7.07 19.29 -0.77
N VAL A 109 7.63 20.41 -1.20
CA VAL A 109 7.85 21.58 -0.34
C VAL A 109 6.50 22.15 0.12
N VAL A 110 6.24 22.17 1.43
CA VAL A 110 4.99 22.70 2.01
C VAL A 110 5.14 24.20 2.33
N LYS A 111 6.33 24.61 2.78
CA LYS A 111 6.78 26.00 2.99
C LYS A 111 8.23 26.14 2.60
N GLU A 112 8.70 27.36 2.37
CA GLU A 112 10.02 27.71 1.78
C GLU A 112 11.22 26.92 2.34
N GLU A 113 11.15 26.38 3.57
CA GLU A 113 12.20 25.55 4.18
C GLU A 113 11.71 24.26 4.87
N ASP A 114 10.40 24.03 4.99
CA ASP A 114 9.85 22.89 5.75
C ASP A 114 9.44 21.74 4.81
N SER A 115 9.92 20.54 5.13
CA SER A 115 9.47 19.32 4.48
C SER A 115 8.14 18.86 5.11
N PRO A 116 7.26 18.13 4.38
CA PRO A 116 6.07 17.51 4.97
C PRO A 116 6.40 16.67 6.21
N TYR A 117 7.60 16.09 6.27
CA TYR A 117 8.12 15.35 7.42
C TYR A 117 8.06 16.16 8.72
N ASP A 118 8.36 17.46 8.68
CA ASP A 118 8.39 18.33 9.86
C ASP A 118 6.97 18.65 10.37
N CYS A 119 5.95 18.37 9.57
CA CYS A 119 4.55 18.63 9.90
C CYS A 119 3.83 17.39 10.47
N PHE A 120 4.41 16.19 10.38
CA PHE A 120 3.78 14.98 10.93
C PHE A 120 4.13 14.83 12.41
N ALA A 121 3.11 14.73 13.26
CA ALA A 121 3.31 14.43 14.67
C ALA A 121 3.94 13.03 14.83
N GLN A 122 5.01 12.92 15.62
CA GLN A 122 5.57 11.62 15.97
C GLN A 122 4.51 10.81 16.72
N THR A 123 4.18 9.63 16.22
CA THR A 123 3.17 8.74 16.81
C THR A 123 3.69 7.94 17.99
N ASP A 124 5.01 7.89 18.20
CA ASP A 124 5.63 7.19 19.32
C ASP A 124 5.63 8.07 20.58
N PRO A 125 4.86 7.72 21.63
CA PRO A 125 4.88 8.47 22.90
C PRO A 125 6.25 8.49 23.57
N PHE A 126 7.12 7.50 23.28
CA PHE A 126 8.48 7.46 23.83
C PHE A 126 9.45 8.45 23.16
N ALA A 127 9.06 9.07 22.05
CA ALA A 127 9.83 10.16 21.48
C ALA A 127 9.72 11.45 22.31
N GLU A 128 8.71 11.57 23.18
CA GLU A 128 8.57 12.67 24.12
C GLU A 128 9.52 12.44 25.32
N PRO A 129 10.56 13.28 25.50
CA PRO A 129 11.57 13.04 26.54
C PRO A 129 10.98 13.04 27.96
N GLU A 130 9.95 13.85 28.20
CA GLU A 130 9.27 13.94 29.48
C GLU A 130 8.52 12.65 29.82
N TYR A 131 7.77 12.11 28.85
CA TYR A 131 7.09 10.82 29.00
C TYR A 131 8.09 9.69 29.21
N TYR A 132 9.17 9.66 28.42
CA TYR A 132 10.22 8.66 28.52
C TYR A 132 10.87 8.65 29.92
N LEU A 133 11.18 9.84 30.46
CA LEU A 133 11.74 9.98 31.80
C LEU A 133 10.76 9.48 32.88
N GLN A 134 9.51 9.92 32.83
CA GLN A 134 8.47 9.49 33.79
C GLN A 134 8.27 7.98 33.76
N TYR A 135 8.23 7.38 32.57
CA TYR A 135 8.13 5.94 32.40
C TYR A 135 9.32 5.21 33.04
N HIS A 136 10.55 5.66 32.76
CA HIS A 136 11.75 5.01 33.28
C HIS A 136 11.85 5.12 34.80
N GLU A 137 11.44 6.25 35.37
CA GLU A 137 11.35 6.40 36.83
C GLU A 137 10.31 5.48 37.45
N ALA A 138 9.10 5.42 36.87
CA ALA A 138 8.03 4.54 37.35
C ALA A 138 8.46 3.06 37.29
N LYS A 139 9.13 2.66 36.20
CA LYS A 139 9.70 1.33 36.02
C LYS A 139 10.75 1.02 37.10
N ASN A 140 11.72 1.91 37.31
CA ASN A 140 12.76 1.73 38.34
C ASN A 140 12.17 1.61 39.75
N ARG A 141 11.13 2.39 40.08
CA ARG A 141 10.43 2.30 41.36
C ARG A 141 9.76 0.94 41.51
N LEU A 142 9.04 0.49 40.48
CA LEU A 142 8.38 -0.82 40.46
C LEU A 142 9.39 -1.96 40.67
N GLU A 143 10.50 -1.95 39.93
CA GLU A 143 11.56 -2.95 40.04
C GLU A 143 12.15 -2.98 41.46
N ARG A 144 12.45 -1.82 42.05
CA ARG A 144 12.91 -1.74 43.45
C ARG A 144 11.87 -2.26 44.43
N THR A 145 10.57 -2.00 44.20
CA THR A 145 9.50 -2.51 45.06
C THR A 145 9.41 -4.03 44.98
N VAL A 146 9.50 -4.61 43.78
CA VAL A 146 9.49 -6.07 43.56
C VAL A 146 10.74 -6.73 44.16
N GLN A 147 11.92 -6.10 44.04
CA GLN A 147 13.15 -6.60 44.67
C GLN A 147 13.05 -6.68 46.20
N LYS A 148 12.35 -5.72 46.83
CA LYS A 148 12.09 -5.69 48.29
C LYS A 148 11.01 -6.67 48.74
N MET A 149 10.28 -7.30 47.83
CA MET A 149 9.27 -8.31 48.18
C MET A 149 9.93 -9.62 48.63
N ASN A 150 9.22 -10.38 49.46
CA ASN A 150 9.68 -11.72 49.82
C ASN A 150 9.53 -12.68 48.61
N GLU A 151 10.20 -13.83 48.66
CA GLU A 151 10.17 -14.79 47.53
C GLU A 151 8.77 -15.29 47.21
N GLU A 152 7.89 -15.40 48.22
CA GLU A 152 6.50 -15.77 48.00
C GLU A 152 5.75 -14.70 47.18
N GLU A 153 5.84 -13.43 47.58
CA GLU A 153 5.25 -12.27 46.88
C GLU A 153 5.80 -12.13 45.46
N LYS A 154 7.10 -12.37 45.26
CA LYS A 154 7.73 -12.38 43.91
C LYS A 154 7.11 -13.45 43.02
N ASN A 155 6.86 -14.65 43.55
CA ASN A 155 6.16 -15.70 42.81
C ASN A 155 4.72 -15.30 42.44
N TYR A 156 4.00 -14.61 43.32
CA TYR A 156 2.69 -14.02 42.98
C TYR A 156 2.81 -13.01 41.83
N VAL A 157 3.79 -12.10 41.86
CA VAL A 157 4.03 -11.13 40.77
C VAL A 157 4.35 -11.85 39.45
N TYR A 158 5.20 -12.87 39.49
CA TYR A 158 5.57 -13.66 38.31
C TYR A 158 4.38 -14.38 37.66
N LEU A 159 3.54 -15.02 38.48
CA LEU A 159 2.34 -15.71 37.98
C LEU A 159 1.31 -14.71 37.43
N TRP A 160 1.28 -13.49 37.97
CA TRP A 160 0.44 -12.41 37.48
C TRP A 160 0.94 -11.87 36.13
N THR A 161 2.24 -11.64 35.95
CA THR A 161 2.81 -11.19 34.66
C THR A 161 2.67 -12.24 33.56
N LYS A 162 2.65 -13.52 33.91
CA LYS A 162 2.37 -14.63 32.98
C LYS A 162 0.90 -14.82 32.62
N ASN A 163 -0.03 -14.05 33.19
CA ASN A 163 -1.47 -14.21 32.96
C ASN A 163 -1.99 -15.64 33.26
N THR A 164 -1.39 -16.30 34.26
CA THR A 164 -1.73 -17.67 34.65
C THR A 164 -3.16 -17.74 35.20
N ALA A 165 -3.92 -18.78 34.85
CA ALA A 165 -5.26 -18.98 35.38
C ALA A 165 -5.25 -19.10 36.92
N SER A 166 -6.25 -18.53 37.60
CA SER A 166 -6.27 -18.50 39.07
C SER A 166 -6.32 -19.90 39.71
N SER A 167 -6.92 -20.88 39.03
CA SER A 167 -6.93 -22.28 39.46
C SER A 167 -5.52 -22.88 39.47
N GLU A 168 -4.79 -22.75 38.35
CA GLU A 168 -3.42 -23.24 38.19
C GLU A 168 -2.45 -22.53 39.13
N ALA A 169 -2.59 -21.21 39.26
CA ALA A 169 -1.73 -20.41 40.12
C ALA A 169 -1.94 -20.74 41.61
N SER A 170 -3.18 -21.02 42.04
CA SER A 170 -3.46 -21.47 43.41
C SER A 170 -2.88 -22.86 43.71
N ALA A 171 -2.92 -23.76 42.73
CA ALA A 171 -2.29 -25.08 42.83
C ALA A 171 -0.76 -24.99 42.92
N GLN A 172 -0.12 -24.15 42.09
CA GLN A 172 1.33 -23.93 42.13
C GLN A 172 1.80 -23.30 43.45
N MET A 173 0.97 -22.44 44.06
CA MET A 173 1.28 -21.82 45.35
C MET A 173 0.82 -22.65 46.56
N ASN A 174 0.34 -23.88 46.35
CA ASN A 174 -0.21 -24.76 47.40
C ASN A 174 -1.22 -24.05 48.31
N CYS A 175 -2.10 -23.24 47.75
CA CYS A 175 -3.08 -22.47 48.50
C CYS A 175 -4.49 -22.62 47.92
N THR A 176 -5.50 -22.32 48.74
CA THR A 176 -6.89 -22.31 48.25
C THR A 176 -7.14 -21.09 47.37
N ALA A 177 -8.08 -21.18 46.43
CA ALA A 177 -8.47 -20.06 45.57
C ALA A 177 -8.80 -18.78 46.36
N LYS A 178 -9.44 -18.92 47.53
CA LYS A 178 -9.74 -17.79 48.42
C LYS A 178 -8.48 -17.14 49.01
N GLN A 179 -7.48 -17.93 49.38
CA GLN A 179 -6.20 -17.43 49.87
C GLN A 179 -5.39 -16.78 48.75
N TRP A 180 -5.42 -17.36 47.53
CA TRP A 180 -4.82 -16.79 46.33
C TRP A 180 -5.32 -15.36 46.08
N TYR A 181 -6.64 -15.15 45.98
CA TYR A 181 -7.20 -13.81 45.75
C TYR A 181 -6.81 -12.82 46.84
N LYS A 182 -6.88 -13.22 48.12
CA LYS A 182 -6.52 -12.35 49.24
C LYS A 182 -5.05 -11.96 49.24
N ARG A 183 -4.14 -12.87 48.88
CA ARG A 183 -2.70 -12.60 48.80
C ARG A 183 -2.37 -11.78 47.56
N MET A 184 -2.95 -12.12 46.40
CA MET A 184 -2.81 -11.36 45.16
C MET A 184 -3.28 -9.91 45.32
N GLU A 185 -4.41 -9.69 46.00
CA GLU A 185 -4.91 -8.34 46.26
C GLU A 185 -3.92 -7.51 47.09
N LYS A 186 -3.26 -8.12 48.10
CA LYS A 186 -2.21 -7.43 48.88
C LYS A 186 -1.00 -7.06 48.00
N VAL A 187 -0.55 -7.99 47.15
CA VAL A 187 0.56 -7.76 46.22
C VAL A 187 0.21 -6.64 45.24
N GLN A 188 -0.99 -6.67 44.65
CA GLN A 188 -1.47 -5.63 43.75
C GLN A 188 -1.59 -4.27 44.44
N ARG A 189 -2.03 -4.20 45.70
CA ARG A 189 -2.05 -2.94 46.47
C ARG A 189 -0.63 -2.41 46.71
N LYS A 190 0.34 -3.28 46.98
CA LYS A 190 1.75 -2.90 47.18
C LYS A 190 2.37 -2.33 45.90
N VAL A 191 2.09 -2.96 44.75
CA VAL A 191 2.47 -2.47 43.41
C VAL A 191 1.77 -1.15 43.07
N LYS A 192 0.45 -1.04 43.29
CA LYS A 192 -0.29 0.20 43.03
C LYS A 192 0.20 1.35 43.89
N LYS A 193 0.59 1.09 45.14
CA LYS A 193 1.16 2.12 46.02
C LYS A 193 2.49 2.64 45.48
N SER A 194 3.40 1.77 45.04
CA SER A 194 4.68 2.21 44.47
C SER A 194 4.53 3.03 43.17
N MET A 195 3.40 2.88 42.47
CA MET A 195 3.07 3.70 41.30
C MET A 195 2.38 5.03 41.66
N LYS A 196 1.69 5.13 42.81
CA LYS A 196 0.94 6.32 43.25
C LYS A 196 1.76 7.31 44.08
N ASP A 197 2.83 6.87 44.73
CA ASP A 197 3.79 7.76 45.43
C ASP A 197 4.64 8.58 44.41
N ALA A 198 4.09 8.86 43.22
CA ALA A 198 4.66 9.57 42.09
C ALA A 198 3.96 10.92 41.81
N GLY A 199 3.22 11.45 42.80
CA GLY A 199 2.63 12.78 42.80
C GLY A 199 3.31 13.66 43.83
#